data_AF-A0A1M5WDL1-F1
#
_entry.id   AF-A0A1M5WDL1-F1
#
_cell.length_a   1.000
_cell.length_b   1.000
_cell.length_c   1.000
_cell.angle_alpha   90.00
_cell.angle_beta   90.00
_cell.angle_gamma   90.00
#
_symmetry.space_group_name_H-M   'P 1'
#
loop_
_entity.id
_entity.type
_entity.pdbx_description
1 polymer ?
#
loop_
_entity_poly.entity_id
_entity_poly.type
_entity_poly.pdbx_seq_one_letter_code
_entity_poly.pdbx_strand_id
1 'polypeptide(L)'
;MKTDAQTPARIGPTILVFMVSAVGTFLLFQGRLINHDTAWFLIAVERWLAGAELYHSVIEVNPPLNFYYTLPANWLAHLTEMSLPDAQYAVTSLLIGGVLAWSYRILVGHDRSVPARQMVFVVLLWAAVVLPALRYFAQRDHLLVLFLMPWVMGLAFHERGAYGRGGALRGAFAALGICLKPHFLVFPIFVTLALALRERNLRPLLAASNISIIAMGAGYVAFVWVVHPAYFLEIVPTAVLTYGAYGGTNSQVILNIGIIKLLFVALLLLECWRQKSLPQGLGPLAALYFAGVASYTLQWTGYGYQAVPVHSFGLILCGFLILRSPVKAIIRSAIICALMISLLSIHRGFYKSLSVQNLAAELVKGPTESGITILSSHVFLGPIVALELGVPWHNRYPALWTVPAIANAKAEAACNQTEAVCAELQVLAAETRANVLEDLQTGLPDAIVFDKKAGYFNEPGFSYEVFLRRSAGLSDFFDGYTQRVSTDRFDILYK
;
A
#
# COMPACT_ATOMS: atom_id res chain seq x y z
N MET A 1 -30.57 -20.25 32.04
CA MET A 1 -30.52 -20.14 30.56
C MET A 1 -31.63 -19.19 30.12
N LYS A 2 -31.35 -17.88 30.04
CA LYS A 2 -32.22 -16.92 29.37
C LYS A 2 -31.66 -16.76 27.97
N THR A 3 -32.44 -17.13 26.96
CA THR A 3 -32.16 -16.84 25.55
C THR A 3 -32.05 -15.32 25.39
N ASP A 4 -30.83 -14.84 25.18
CA ASP A 4 -30.55 -13.46 24.77
C ASP A 4 -31.33 -13.19 23.47
N ALA A 5 -32.45 -12.49 23.58
CA ALA A 5 -33.12 -11.92 22.43
C ALA A 5 -32.18 -10.87 21.81
N GLN A 6 -31.48 -11.27 20.75
CA GLN A 6 -30.73 -10.35 19.90
C GLN A 6 -31.72 -9.30 19.38
N THR A 7 -31.63 -8.07 19.87
CA THR A 7 -32.36 -6.94 19.29
C THR A 7 -31.95 -6.88 17.81
N PRO A 8 -32.87 -7.01 16.85
CA PRO A 8 -32.51 -7.02 15.44
C PRO A 8 -31.78 -5.71 15.11
N ALA A 9 -30.55 -5.83 14.60
CA ALA A 9 -29.74 -4.69 14.22
C ALA A 9 -30.55 -3.79 13.27
N ARG A 10 -30.78 -2.53 13.66
CA ARG A 10 -31.59 -1.60 12.87
C ARG A 10 -30.87 -1.37 11.53
N ILE A 11 -31.53 -1.76 10.44
CA ILE A 11 -30.99 -1.69 9.08
C ILE A 11 -30.70 -0.24 8.69
N GLY A 12 -31.57 0.71 9.08
CA GLY A 12 -31.44 2.14 8.77
C GLY A 12 -30.09 2.76 9.16
N PRO A 13 -29.67 2.73 10.44
CA PRO A 13 -28.37 3.25 10.85
C PRO A 13 -27.16 2.60 10.15
N THR A 14 -27.27 1.32 9.79
CA THR A 14 -26.19 0.63 9.06
C THR A 14 -26.05 1.16 7.63
N ILE A 15 -27.18 1.35 6.93
CA ILE A 15 -27.20 1.96 5.61
C ILE A 15 -26.69 3.40 5.67
N LEU A 16 -27.06 4.15 6.71
CA LEU A 16 -26.56 5.52 6.91
C LEU A 16 -25.04 5.53 7.08
N VAL A 17 -24.47 4.65 7.91
CA VAL A 17 -23.01 4.52 8.06
C VAL A 17 -22.36 4.21 6.71
N PHE A 18 -22.89 3.26 5.95
CA PHE A 18 -22.40 2.92 4.62
C PHE A 18 -22.42 4.15 3.68
N MET A 19 -23.58 4.78 3.51
CA MET A 19 -23.77 5.88 2.57
C MET A 19 -22.91 7.09 2.93
N VAL A 20 -22.94 7.53 4.19
CA VAL A 20 -22.18 8.71 4.62
C VAL A 20 -20.68 8.49 4.50
N SER A 21 -20.19 7.33 4.89
CA SER A 21 -18.75 7.05 4.81
C SER A 21 -18.28 6.80 3.38
N ALA A 22 -19.05 6.08 2.54
CA ALA A 22 -18.68 5.85 1.15
C ALA A 22 -18.75 7.15 0.33
N VAL A 23 -19.89 7.83 0.34
CA VAL A 23 -20.08 9.07 -0.43
C VAL A 23 -19.16 10.17 0.11
N GLY A 24 -19.10 10.35 1.44
CA GLY A 24 -18.24 11.35 2.06
C GLY A 24 -16.75 11.15 1.74
N THR A 25 -16.27 9.91 1.72
CA THR A 25 -14.88 9.62 1.32
C THR A 25 -14.67 9.87 -0.16
N PHE A 26 -15.59 9.43 -1.03
CA PHE A 26 -15.45 9.66 -2.47
C PHE A 26 -15.39 11.15 -2.80
N LEU A 27 -16.31 11.95 -2.26
CA LEU A 27 -16.34 13.40 -2.45
C LEU A 27 -15.07 14.10 -1.94
N LEU A 28 -14.42 13.54 -0.92
CA LEU A 28 -13.17 14.06 -0.37
C LEU A 28 -11.97 13.87 -1.32
N PHE A 29 -11.96 12.78 -2.09
CA PHE A 29 -10.82 12.36 -2.92
C PHE A 29 -10.99 12.57 -4.42
N GLN A 30 -12.21 12.58 -4.95
CA GLN A 30 -12.45 12.76 -6.39
C GLN A 30 -11.76 14.01 -6.94
N GLY A 31 -11.26 13.93 -8.18
CA GLY A 31 -10.54 14.99 -8.88
C GLY A 31 -9.16 15.30 -8.30
N ARG A 32 -8.60 14.44 -7.44
CA ARG A 32 -7.25 14.60 -6.88
C ARG A 32 -6.26 13.65 -7.55
N LEU A 33 -4.99 14.06 -7.53
CA LEU A 33 -3.89 13.25 -7.99
C LEU A 33 -3.76 11.98 -7.14
N ILE A 34 -3.78 10.82 -7.81
CA ILE A 34 -3.56 9.53 -7.16
C ILE A 34 -2.09 9.30 -6.85
N ASN A 35 -1.80 8.46 -5.86
CA ASN A 35 -0.41 8.13 -5.53
C ASN A 35 0.21 7.24 -6.63
N HIS A 36 1.54 7.29 -6.74
CA HIS A 36 2.27 6.68 -7.85
C HIS A 36 2.20 5.16 -7.93
N ASP A 37 2.18 4.43 -6.82
CA ASP A 37 2.07 2.97 -6.91
C ASP A 37 0.69 2.60 -7.43
N THR A 38 -0.38 3.23 -6.91
CA THR A 38 -1.73 2.97 -7.41
C THR A 38 -1.91 3.42 -8.86
N ALA A 39 -1.26 4.52 -9.27
CA ALA A 39 -1.23 4.95 -10.68
C ALA A 39 -0.66 3.86 -11.60
N TRP A 40 0.47 3.24 -11.19
CA TRP A 40 1.04 2.14 -11.94
C TRP A 40 0.07 0.96 -12.08
N PHE A 41 -0.54 0.52 -10.98
CA PHE A 41 -1.49 -0.60 -11.05
C PHE A 41 -2.70 -0.31 -11.94
N LEU A 42 -3.19 0.94 -11.99
CA LEU A 42 -4.30 1.29 -12.88
C LEU A 42 -3.92 1.09 -14.35
N ILE A 43 -2.77 1.63 -14.77
CA ILE A 43 -2.23 1.44 -16.13
C ILE A 43 -1.93 -0.04 -16.41
N ALA A 44 -1.28 -0.70 -15.46
CA ALA A 44 -0.85 -2.08 -15.61
C ALA A 44 -2.03 -3.04 -15.78
N VAL A 45 -3.14 -2.80 -15.07
CA VAL A 45 -4.37 -3.57 -15.22
C VAL A 45 -5.06 -3.29 -16.55
N GLU A 46 -5.07 -2.05 -17.07
CA GLU A 46 -5.59 -1.80 -18.42
C GLU A 46 -4.82 -2.60 -19.47
N ARG A 47 -3.49 -2.61 -19.38
CA ARG A 47 -2.64 -3.39 -20.27
C ARG A 47 -2.90 -4.89 -20.16
N TRP A 48 -3.04 -5.39 -18.93
CA TRP A 48 -3.37 -6.80 -18.70
C TRP A 48 -4.75 -7.16 -19.30
N LEU A 49 -5.76 -6.31 -19.10
CA LEU A 49 -7.08 -6.48 -19.72
C LEU A 49 -7.03 -6.41 -21.26
N ALA A 50 -6.07 -5.67 -21.83
CA ALA A 50 -5.79 -5.63 -23.26
C ALA A 50 -4.97 -6.84 -23.77
N GLY A 51 -4.65 -7.81 -22.91
CA GLY A 51 -3.96 -9.06 -23.27
C GLY A 51 -2.48 -9.11 -22.95
N ALA A 52 -1.91 -8.08 -22.30
CA ALA A 52 -0.52 -8.12 -21.86
C ALA A 52 -0.31 -9.19 -20.77
N GLU A 53 0.80 -9.91 -20.83
CA GLU A 53 1.11 -10.94 -19.84
C GLU A 53 1.75 -10.33 -18.57
N LEU A 54 1.20 -10.65 -17.40
CA LEU A 54 1.76 -10.21 -16.12
C LEU A 54 3.14 -10.84 -15.90
N TYR A 55 4.08 -10.04 -15.41
CA TYR A 55 5.48 -10.41 -15.14
C TYR A 55 6.38 -10.64 -16.34
N HIS A 56 5.85 -10.57 -17.57
CA HIS A 56 6.64 -10.53 -18.80
C HIS A 56 6.50 -9.18 -19.52
N SER A 57 5.25 -8.82 -19.87
CA SER A 57 4.92 -7.56 -20.54
C SER A 57 4.49 -6.45 -19.58
N VAL A 58 4.22 -6.80 -18.32
CA VAL A 58 3.91 -5.88 -17.22
C VAL A 58 4.75 -6.27 -16.02
N ILE A 59 5.82 -5.53 -15.76
CA ILE A 59 6.78 -5.86 -14.71
C ILE A 59 6.40 -5.19 -13.40
N GLU A 60 6.26 -6.00 -12.36
CA GLU A 60 5.96 -5.54 -11.01
C GLU A 60 6.70 -6.43 -10.02
N VAL A 61 7.39 -5.82 -9.05
CA VAL A 61 8.14 -6.54 -8.00
C VAL A 61 7.20 -7.19 -6.99
N ASN A 62 5.97 -6.69 -6.89
CA ASN A 62 4.99 -7.10 -5.91
C ASN A 62 4.13 -8.30 -6.36
N PRO A 63 3.59 -9.09 -5.42
CA PRO A 63 2.70 -10.21 -5.73
C PRO A 63 1.43 -9.80 -6.50
N PRO A 64 0.77 -10.72 -7.21
CA PRO A 64 -0.22 -10.34 -8.22
C PRO A 64 -1.55 -9.86 -7.65
N LEU A 65 -1.82 -10.09 -6.36
CA LEU A 65 -3.11 -9.77 -5.74
C LEU A 65 -3.54 -8.31 -5.94
N ASN A 66 -2.58 -7.38 -6.04
CA ASN A 66 -2.93 -5.97 -6.21
C ASN A 66 -3.49 -5.66 -7.61
N PHE A 67 -3.12 -6.41 -8.67
CA PHE A 67 -3.79 -6.31 -9.97
C PHE A 67 -5.28 -6.64 -9.83
N TYR A 68 -5.60 -7.69 -9.08
CA TYR A 68 -6.98 -8.11 -8.84
C TYR A 68 -7.79 -7.10 -8.03
N TYR A 69 -7.16 -6.35 -7.10
CA TYR A 69 -7.86 -5.29 -6.37
C TYR A 69 -8.04 -4.01 -7.16
N THR A 70 -7.25 -3.82 -8.22
CA THR A 70 -7.40 -2.69 -9.11
C THR A 70 -8.39 -2.97 -10.25
N LEU A 71 -8.59 -4.24 -10.65
CA LEU A 71 -9.61 -4.65 -11.65
C LEU A 71 -10.99 -3.97 -11.52
N PRO A 72 -11.63 -3.89 -10.34
CA PRO A 72 -12.93 -3.26 -10.23
C PRO A 72 -12.91 -1.76 -10.58
N ALA A 73 -11.80 -1.07 -10.35
CA ALA A 73 -11.66 0.35 -10.69
C ALA A 73 -11.60 0.54 -12.21
N ASN A 74 -10.82 -0.29 -12.93
CA ASN A 74 -10.76 -0.25 -14.38
C ASN A 74 -12.12 -0.57 -15.02
N TRP A 75 -12.82 -1.60 -14.52
CA TRP A 75 -14.18 -1.90 -14.99
C TRP A 75 -15.14 -0.75 -14.73
N LEU A 76 -15.10 -0.15 -13.54
CA LEU A 76 -15.95 0.99 -13.22
C LEU A 76 -15.65 2.17 -14.16
N ALA A 77 -14.37 2.50 -14.39
CA ALA A 77 -13.96 3.57 -15.31
C ALA A 77 -14.54 3.36 -16.72
N HIS A 78 -14.43 2.15 -17.27
CA HIS A 78 -15.00 1.82 -18.59
C HIS A 78 -16.54 1.88 -18.63
N LEU A 79 -17.22 1.58 -17.52
CA LEU A 79 -18.68 1.57 -17.45
C LEU A 79 -19.28 2.96 -17.23
N THR A 80 -18.56 3.89 -16.60
CA THR A 80 -19.09 5.19 -16.16
C THR A 80 -18.36 6.39 -16.74
N GLU A 81 -17.40 6.19 -17.64
CA GLU A 81 -16.52 7.23 -18.21
C GLU A 81 -15.76 8.04 -17.15
N MET A 82 -15.64 7.50 -15.94
CA MET A 82 -14.84 8.10 -14.88
C MET A 82 -13.36 7.97 -15.21
N SER A 83 -12.55 8.94 -14.78
CA SER A 83 -11.10 8.78 -14.77
C SER A 83 -10.72 7.54 -13.95
N LEU A 84 -9.67 6.82 -14.36
CA LEU A 84 -9.15 5.67 -13.59
C LEU A 84 -8.87 6.03 -12.11
N PRO A 85 -8.26 7.18 -11.78
CA PRO A 85 -8.13 7.63 -10.39
C PRO A 85 -9.46 7.74 -9.64
N ASP A 86 -10.47 8.39 -10.24
CA ASP A 86 -11.76 8.58 -9.58
C ASP A 86 -12.52 7.26 -9.40
N ALA A 87 -12.43 6.36 -10.38
CA ALA A 87 -13.00 5.03 -10.27
C ALA A 87 -12.33 4.23 -9.13
N GLN A 88 -11.00 4.32 -8.98
CA GLN A 88 -10.30 3.72 -7.85
C GLN A 88 -10.72 4.33 -6.51
N TYR A 89 -10.92 5.65 -6.46
CA TYR A 89 -11.44 6.33 -5.28
C TYR A 89 -12.86 5.89 -4.94
N ALA A 90 -13.73 5.72 -5.93
CA ALA A 90 -15.09 5.22 -5.74
C ALA A 90 -15.08 3.79 -5.18
N VAL A 91 -14.35 2.86 -5.81
CA VAL A 91 -14.24 1.46 -5.36
C VAL A 91 -13.70 1.37 -3.93
N THR A 92 -12.63 2.10 -3.63
CA THR A 92 -12.03 2.10 -2.29
C THR A 92 -12.98 2.71 -1.25
N SER A 93 -13.74 3.74 -1.64
CA SER A 93 -14.74 4.37 -0.75
C SER A 93 -15.92 3.45 -0.47
N LEU A 94 -16.39 2.69 -1.47
CA LEU A 94 -17.41 1.65 -1.27
C LEU A 94 -16.91 0.55 -0.33
N LEU A 95 -15.64 0.14 -0.46
CA LEU A 95 -15.01 -0.80 0.47
C LEU A 95 -14.98 -0.24 1.90
N ILE A 96 -14.57 1.01 2.09
CA ILE A 96 -14.61 1.70 3.40
C ILE A 96 -16.02 1.68 3.97
N GLY A 97 -17.03 2.04 3.17
CA GLY A 97 -18.43 2.02 3.59
C GLY A 97 -18.89 0.64 4.04
N GLY A 98 -18.58 -0.40 3.26
CA GLY A 98 -18.93 -1.78 3.57
C GLY A 98 -18.26 -2.27 4.86
N VAL A 99 -16.96 -2.00 5.01
CA VAL A 99 -16.17 -2.38 6.18
C VAL A 99 -16.66 -1.67 7.45
N LEU A 100 -16.98 -0.38 7.37
CA LEU A 100 -17.51 0.38 8.51
C LEU A 100 -18.93 -0.04 8.87
N ALA A 101 -19.79 -0.31 7.89
CA ALA A 101 -21.12 -0.85 8.12
C ALA A 101 -21.06 -2.22 8.81
N TRP A 102 -20.18 -3.12 8.36
CA TRP A 102 -19.97 -4.42 9.01
C TRP A 102 -19.43 -4.26 10.43
N SER A 103 -18.43 -3.41 10.61
CA SER A 103 -17.84 -3.10 11.92
C SER A 103 -18.87 -2.51 12.89
N TYR A 104 -19.74 -1.62 12.40
CA TYR A 104 -20.85 -1.08 13.18
C TYR A 104 -21.85 -2.16 13.59
N ARG A 105 -22.20 -3.10 12.70
CA ARG A 105 -23.07 -4.23 13.07
C ARG A 105 -22.47 -5.11 14.16
N ILE A 106 -21.16 -5.36 14.10
CA ILE A 106 -20.45 -6.09 15.16
C ILE A 106 -20.52 -5.31 16.47
N LEU A 107 -20.26 -4.00 16.42
CA LEU A 107 -20.31 -3.12 17.58
C LEU A 107 -21.69 -3.12 18.22
N VAL A 108 -22.76 -2.79 17.49
CA VAL A 108 -24.13 -2.70 18.06
C VAL A 108 -24.65 -4.06 18.54
N GLY A 109 -24.21 -5.16 17.91
CA GLY A 109 -24.62 -6.51 18.29
C GLY A 109 -24.04 -6.99 19.64
N HIS A 110 -22.89 -6.44 20.05
CA HIS A 110 -22.16 -6.95 21.23
C HIS A 110 -21.78 -5.88 22.26
N ASP A 111 -21.77 -4.61 21.90
CA ASP A 111 -21.55 -3.50 22.82
C ASP A 111 -22.86 -2.99 23.41
N ARG A 112 -22.84 -2.74 24.73
CA ARG A 112 -24.01 -2.26 25.49
C ARG A 112 -23.98 -0.75 25.74
N SER A 113 -23.05 0.00 25.15
CA SER A 113 -23.03 1.47 25.29
C SER A 113 -24.24 2.11 24.60
N VAL A 114 -24.56 3.34 24.98
CA VAL A 114 -25.62 4.11 24.33
C VAL A 114 -25.31 4.36 22.84
N PRO A 115 -26.34 4.40 21.95
CA PRO A 115 -26.14 4.51 20.50
C PRO A 115 -25.29 5.70 20.06
N ALA A 116 -25.41 6.85 20.73
CA ALA A 116 -24.60 8.03 20.44
C ALA A 116 -23.09 7.74 20.59
N ARG A 117 -22.71 6.99 21.62
CA ARG A 117 -21.31 6.62 21.88
C ARG A 117 -20.77 5.66 20.84
N GLN A 118 -21.62 4.72 20.39
CA GLN A 118 -21.30 3.79 19.31
C GLN A 118 -21.10 4.53 17.99
N MET A 119 -21.94 5.52 17.69
CA MET A 119 -21.81 6.34 16.49
C MET A 119 -20.54 7.19 16.51
N VAL A 120 -20.22 7.82 17.65
CA VAL A 120 -18.95 8.55 17.83
C VAL A 120 -17.76 7.61 17.57
N PHE A 121 -17.80 6.38 18.08
CA PHE A 121 -16.73 5.42 17.81
C PHE A 121 -16.61 5.05 16.32
N VAL A 122 -17.72 4.88 15.60
CA VAL A 122 -17.68 4.64 14.14
C VAL A 122 -17.11 5.84 13.38
N VAL A 123 -17.43 7.07 13.77
CA VAL A 123 -16.82 8.27 13.19
C VAL A 123 -15.30 8.28 13.43
N LEU A 124 -14.85 7.89 14.63
CA LEU A 124 -13.43 7.74 14.94
C LEU A 124 -12.78 6.60 14.12
N LEU A 125 -13.49 5.49 13.86
CA LEU A 125 -13.00 4.44 12.96
C LEU A 125 -12.85 4.95 11.52
N TRP A 126 -13.83 5.70 11.02
CA TRP A 126 -13.75 6.32 9.70
C TRP A 126 -12.55 7.28 9.61
N ALA A 127 -12.38 8.16 10.60
CA ALA A 127 -11.22 9.05 10.67
C ALA A 127 -9.90 8.27 10.76
N ALA A 128 -9.88 7.15 11.48
CA ALA A 128 -8.70 6.32 11.63
C ALA A 128 -8.25 5.63 10.34
N VAL A 129 -9.15 5.36 9.40
CA VAL A 129 -8.77 4.79 8.08
C VAL A 129 -8.53 5.86 7.03
N VAL A 130 -9.27 6.97 7.07
CA VAL A 130 -9.15 8.03 6.06
C VAL A 130 -7.96 8.94 6.32
N LEU A 131 -7.77 9.43 7.56
CA LEU A 131 -6.77 10.48 7.84
C LEU A 131 -5.34 10.00 7.59
N PRO A 132 -4.87 8.86 8.14
CA PRO A 132 -3.51 8.39 7.87
C PRO A 132 -3.24 8.10 6.40
N ALA A 133 -4.30 7.78 5.64
CA ALA A 133 -4.23 7.44 4.23
C ALA A 133 -4.40 8.63 3.28
N LEU A 134 -4.58 9.88 3.74
CA LEU A 134 -4.78 11.05 2.86
C LEU A 134 -3.78 11.14 1.71
N ARG A 135 -2.49 10.88 1.99
CA ARG A 135 -1.42 10.88 0.98
C ARG A 135 -1.28 9.56 0.22
N TYR A 136 -1.78 8.47 0.79
CA TYR A 136 -1.49 7.10 0.36
C TYR A 136 -2.81 6.33 0.16
N PHE A 137 -3.82 7.02 -0.34
CA PHE A 137 -5.15 6.45 -0.44
C PHE A 137 -5.16 5.34 -1.49
N ALA A 138 -5.94 4.29 -1.26
CA ALA A 138 -5.93 3.04 -2.03
C ALA A 138 -4.56 2.29 -2.10
N GLN A 139 -3.57 2.65 -1.29
CA GLN A 139 -2.35 1.87 -1.15
C GLN A 139 -2.57 0.53 -0.46
N ARG A 140 -1.66 -0.41 -0.70
CA ARG A 140 -1.71 -1.76 -0.10
C ARG A 140 -1.73 -1.74 1.43
N ASP A 141 -0.91 -0.88 2.04
CA ASP A 141 -0.87 -0.71 3.50
C ASP A 141 -2.17 -0.08 4.05
N HIS A 142 -2.86 0.73 3.25
CA HIS A 142 -4.19 1.23 3.60
C HIS A 142 -5.25 0.13 3.45
N LEU A 143 -5.24 -0.63 2.35
CA LEU A 143 -6.14 -1.77 2.12
C LEU A 143 -6.02 -2.82 3.22
N LEU A 144 -4.80 -3.11 3.71
CA LEU A 144 -4.58 -3.98 4.86
C LEU A 144 -5.44 -3.56 6.06
N VAL A 145 -5.42 -2.26 6.41
CA VAL A 145 -6.19 -1.74 7.56
C VAL A 145 -7.68 -1.99 7.36
N LEU A 146 -8.20 -1.75 6.15
CA LEU A 146 -9.61 -1.98 5.81
C LEU A 146 -9.99 -3.46 5.97
N PHE A 147 -9.18 -4.37 5.42
CA PHE A 147 -9.44 -5.80 5.47
C PHE A 147 -9.31 -6.39 6.88
N LEU A 148 -8.39 -5.88 7.71
CA LEU A 148 -8.25 -6.32 9.11
C LEU A 148 -9.36 -5.79 10.02
N MET A 149 -10.10 -4.75 9.62
CA MET A 149 -11.01 -4.04 10.51
C MET A 149 -12.17 -4.91 11.03
N PRO A 150 -12.94 -5.64 10.20
CA PRO A 150 -14.03 -6.45 10.72
C PRO A 150 -13.53 -7.53 11.67
N TRP A 151 -12.35 -8.11 11.39
CA TRP A 151 -11.69 -9.09 12.24
C TRP A 151 -11.34 -8.54 13.62
N VAL A 152 -10.66 -7.40 13.69
CA VAL A 152 -10.32 -6.81 14.99
C VAL A 152 -11.56 -6.36 15.76
N MET A 153 -12.58 -5.83 15.08
CA MET A 153 -13.84 -5.46 15.70
C MET A 153 -14.53 -6.68 16.33
N GLY A 154 -14.47 -7.83 15.66
CA GLY A 154 -14.91 -9.10 16.22
C GLY A 154 -14.15 -9.46 17.49
N LEU A 155 -12.82 -9.39 17.47
CA LEU A 155 -11.97 -9.71 18.63
C LEU A 155 -12.14 -8.73 19.79
N ALA A 156 -12.40 -7.46 19.50
CA ALA A 156 -12.48 -6.40 20.49
C ALA A 156 -13.83 -6.36 21.22
N PHE A 157 -14.93 -6.67 20.53
CA PHE A 157 -16.28 -6.49 21.07
C PHE A 157 -17.04 -7.79 21.32
N HIS A 158 -16.60 -8.93 20.78
CA HIS A 158 -17.28 -10.21 20.95
C HIS A 158 -16.37 -11.24 21.63
N GLU A 159 -16.82 -11.83 22.75
CA GLU A 159 -16.07 -12.85 23.51
C GLU A 159 -15.63 -14.04 22.68
N ARG A 160 -16.50 -14.55 21.80
CA ARG A 160 -16.16 -15.63 20.86
C ARG A 160 -15.86 -15.11 19.45
N GLY A 161 -15.37 -13.88 19.35
CA GLY A 161 -15.12 -13.19 18.07
C GLY A 161 -14.15 -13.92 17.14
N ALA A 162 -13.22 -14.71 17.69
CA ALA A 162 -12.26 -15.51 16.91
C ALA A 162 -12.83 -16.85 16.41
N TYR A 163 -13.95 -17.31 16.99
CA TYR A 163 -14.45 -18.68 16.84
C TYR A 163 -15.72 -18.76 15.99
N GLY A 164 -16.03 -19.97 15.53
CA GLY A 164 -17.21 -20.27 14.72
C GLY A 164 -17.22 -19.63 13.32
N ARG A 165 -18.35 -19.74 12.63
CA ARG A 165 -18.51 -19.27 11.24
C ARG A 165 -18.23 -17.76 11.09
N GLY A 166 -18.69 -16.95 12.04
CA GLY A 166 -18.43 -15.51 12.01
C GLY A 166 -16.95 -15.17 12.16
N GLY A 167 -16.20 -15.92 12.99
CA GLY A 167 -14.75 -15.78 13.11
C GLY A 167 -14.03 -16.16 11.82
N ALA A 168 -14.41 -17.28 11.21
CA ALA A 168 -13.85 -17.73 9.93
C ALA A 168 -14.10 -16.73 8.79
N LEU A 169 -15.31 -16.16 8.67
CA LEU A 169 -15.61 -15.17 7.63
C LEU A 169 -14.75 -13.91 7.78
N ARG A 170 -14.62 -13.42 9.01
CA ARG A 170 -13.76 -12.25 9.29
C ARG A 170 -12.28 -12.55 9.06
N GLY A 171 -11.82 -13.74 9.42
CA GLY A 171 -10.44 -14.16 9.18
C GLY A 171 -10.14 -14.31 7.69
N ALA A 172 -11.05 -14.90 6.92
CA ALA A 172 -10.92 -14.98 5.46
C ALA A 172 -10.86 -13.58 4.82
N PHE A 173 -11.71 -12.65 5.28
CA PHE A 173 -11.67 -11.25 4.83
C PHE A 173 -10.37 -10.53 5.24
N ALA A 174 -9.86 -10.78 6.45
CA ALA A 174 -8.56 -10.27 6.88
C ALA A 174 -7.40 -10.80 6.03
N ALA A 175 -7.48 -12.07 5.60
CA ALA A 175 -6.47 -12.71 4.76
C ALA A 175 -6.27 -11.98 3.42
N LEU A 176 -7.34 -11.40 2.87
CA LEU A 176 -7.28 -10.57 1.65
C LEU A 176 -6.30 -9.40 1.80
N GLY A 177 -6.27 -8.75 2.97
CA GLY A 177 -5.31 -7.70 3.27
C GLY A 177 -3.91 -8.24 3.57
N ILE A 178 -3.81 -9.32 4.34
CA ILE A 178 -2.53 -9.92 4.75
C ILE A 178 -1.73 -10.42 3.53
N CYS A 179 -2.40 -11.02 2.55
CA CYS A 179 -1.74 -11.60 1.38
C CYS A 179 -1.15 -10.56 0.41
N LEU A 180 -1.42 -9.27 0.61
CA LEU A 180 -0.84 -8.19 -0.20
C LEU A 180 0.68 -8.07 -0.06
N LYS A 181 1.23 -8.42 1.11
CA LYS A 181 2.67 -8.37 1.39
C LYS A 181 3.07 -9.46 2.38
N PRO A 182 4.21 -10.16 2.18
CA PRO A 182 4.71 -11.13 3.15
C PRO A 182 4.89 -10.55 4.57
N HIS A 183 5.35 -9.29 4.65
CA HIS A 183 5.53 -8.57 5.92
C HIS A 183 4.25 -8.46 6.75
N PHE A 184 3.06 -8.54 6.15
CA PHE A 184 1.80 -8.42 6.87
C PHE A 184 1.41 -9.68 7.67
N LEU A 185 2.15 -10.78 7.53
CA LEU A 185 1.99 -11.95 8.41
C LEU A 185 2.25 -11.63 9.89
N VAL A 186 2.97 -10.56 10.19
CA VAL A 186 3.19 -10.12 11.58
C VAL A 186 1.90 -9.76 12.31
N PHE A 187 0.87 -9.28 11.60
CA PHE A 187 -0.41 -8.90 12.20
C PHE A 187 -1.15 -10.08 12.84
N PRO A 188 -1.46 -11.17 12.11
CA PRO A 188 -2.09 -12.34 12.73
C PRO A 188 -1.20 -13.00 13.78
N ILE A 189 0.13 -12.97 13.63
CA ILE A 189 1.07 -13.52 14.62
C ILE A 189 0.95 -12.76 15.95
N PHE A 190 1.10 -11.44 15.95
CA PHE A 190 1.03 -10.62 17.16
C PHE A 190 -0.32 -10.75 17.87
N VAL A 191 -1.42 -10.71 17.12
CA VAL A 191 -2.77 -10.85 17.69
C VAL A 191 -2.96 -12.24 18.29
N THR A 192 -2.55 -13.30 17.60
CA THR A 192 -2.68 -14.68 18.09
C THR A 192 -1.84 -14.91 19.33
N LEU A 193 -0.61 -14.38 19.36
CA LEU A 193 0.25 -14.43 20.54
C LEU A 193 -0.39 -13.67 21.71
N ALA A 194 -0.94 -12.48 21.49
CA ALA A 194 -1.61 -11.71 22.53
C ALA A 194 -2.83 -12.45 23.11
N LEU A 195 -3.61 -13.13 22.26
CA LEU A 195 -4.72 -13.98 22.69
C LEU A 195 -4.23 -15.20 23.47
N ALA A 196 -3.22 -15.91 22.97
CA ALA A 196 -2.66 -17.09 23.62
C ALA A 196 -2.05 -16.77 24.99
N LEU A 197 -1.35 -15.64 25.12
CA LEU A 197 -0.78 -15.16 26.38
C LEU A 197 -1.88 -14.77 27.38
N ARG A 198 -2.94 -14.10 26.91
CA ARG A 198 -4.08 -13.72 27.76
C ARG A 198 -4.84 -14.94 28.26
N GLU A 199 -5.10 -15.91 27.38
CA GLU A 199 -5.83 -17.14 27.71
C GLU A 199 -4.95 -18.19 28.40
N ARG A 200 -3.62 -17.98 28.43
CA ARG A 200 -2.61 -18.95 28.89
C ARG A 200 -2.80 -20.32 28.24
N ASN A 201 -3.17 -20.33 26.95
CA ASN A 201 -3.54 -21.51 26.19
C ASN A 201 -3.22 -21.31 24.71
N LEU A 202 -2.85 -22.38 24.00
CA LEU A 202 -2.62 -22.37 22.56
C LEU A 202 -3.89 -22.56 21.73
N ARG A 203 -5.07 -22.75 22.34
CA ARG A 203 -6.37 -22.83 21.65
C ARG A 203 -6.61 -21.70 20.63
N PRO A 204 -6.22 -20.43 20.87
CA PRO A 204 -6.38 -19.37 19.88
C PRO A 204 -5.67 -19.64 18.55
N LEU A 205 -4.59 -20.44 18.52
CA LEU A 205 -3.93 -20.81 17.26
C LEU A 205 -4.88 -21.59 16.35
N LEU A 206 -5.78 -22.38 16.94
CA LEU A 206 -6.80 -23.18 16.25
C LEU A 206 -8.15 -22.45 16.17
N ALA A 207 -8.20 -21.15 16.46
CA ALA A 207 -9.42 -20.38 16.30
C ALA A 207 -9.85 -20.37 14.82
N ALA A 208 -11.16 -20.37 14.60
CA ALA A 208 -11.72 -20.43 13.24
C ALA A 208 -11.21 -19.27 12.36
N SER A 209 -11.00 -18.07 12.92
CA SER A 209 -10.39 -16.95 12.20
C SER A 209 -8.96 -17.25 11.74
N ASN A 210 -8.14 -17.86 12.58
CA ASN A 210 -6.74 -18.16 12.26
C ASN A 210 -6.63 -19.28 11.23
N ILE A 211 -7.44 -20.34 11.37
CA ILE A 211 -7.54 -21.40 10.37
C ILE A 211 -7.94 -20.81 9.01
N SER A 212 -8.95 -19.92 8.98
CA SER A 212 -9.36 -19.29 7.73
C SER A 212 -8.29 -18.39 7.11
N ILE A 213 -7.50 -17.67 7.93
CA ILE A 213 -6.37 -16.87 7.46
C ILE A 213 -5.30 -17.76 6.82
N ILE A 214 -4.92 -18.84 7.49
CA ILE A 214 -3.93 -19.79 6.99
C ILE A 214 -4.41 -20.46 5.71
N ALA A 215 -5.66 -20.93 5.68
CA ALA A 215 -6.23 -21.59 4.50
C ALA A 215 -6.30 -20.65 3.29
N MET A 216 -6.74 -19.40 3.48
CA MET A 216 -6.75 -18.38 2.43
C MET A 216 -5.34 -18.02 1.96
N GLY A 217 -4.39 -17.86 2.89
CA GLY A 217 -3.00 -17.57 2.55
C GLY A 217 -2.33 -18.70 1.77
N ALA A 218 -2.50 -19.94 2.20
CA ALA A 218 -2.01 -21.12 1.48
C ALA A 218 -2.67 -21.25 0.10
N GLY A 219 -3.99 -21.04 0.02
CA GLY A 219 -4.72 -21.02 -1.24
C GLY A 219 -4.22 -19.93 -2.20
N TYR A 220 -3.90 -18.74 -1.67
CA TYR A 220 -3.31 -17.67 -2.47
C TYR A 220 -1.91 -18.01 -2.99
N VAL A 221 -1.03 -18.55 -2.14
CA VAL A 221 0.30 -18.97 -2.59
C VAL A 221 0.20 -20.04 -3.68
N ALA A 222 -0.68 -21.03 -3.51
CA ALA A 222 -0.94 -22.05 -4.52
C ALA A 222 -1.49 -21.44 -5.82
N PHE A 223 -2.41 -20.47 -5.71
CA PHE A 223 -2.93 -19.73 -6.85
C PHE A 223 -1.82 -18.99 -7.61
N VAL A 224 -0.94 -18.27 -6.92
CA VAL A 224 0.19 -17.58 -7.58
C VAL A 224 1.13 -18.58 -8.24
N TRP A 225 1.42 -19.71 -7.58
CA TRP A 225 2.29 -20.74 -8.15
C TRP A 225 1.72 -21.35 -9.45
N VAL A 226 0.41 -21.58 -9.51
CA VAL A 226 -0.25 -22.22 -10.65
C VAL A 226 -0.56 -21.23 -11.77
N VAL A 227 -1.03 -20.03 -11.44
CA VAL A 227 -1.56 -19.05 -12.40
C VAL A 227 -0.53 -18.00 -12.80
N HIS A 228 0.40 -17.65 -11.90
CA HIS A 228 1.43 -16.63 -12.12
C HIS A 228 2.84 -17.14 -11.75
N PRO A 229 3.29 -18.28 -12.28
CA PRO A 229 4.56 -18.91 -11.88
C PRO A 229 5.77 -17.99 -12.07
N ALA A 230 5.76 -17.13 -13.10
CA ALA A 230 6.80 -16.14 -13.38
C ALA A 230 7.10 -15.22 -12.18
N TYR A 231 6.11 -14.97 -11.31
CA TYR A 231 6.34 -14.23 -10.07
C TYR A 231 7.42 -14.89 -9.19
N PHE A 232 7.31 -16.20 -8.96
CA PHE A 232 8.25 -16.94 -8.12
C PHE A 232 9.53 -17.33 -8.85
N LEU A 233 9.44 -17.61 -10.15
CA LEU A 233 10.55 -18.15 -10.93
C LEU A 233 11.47 -17.06 -11.52
N GLU A 234 10.96 -15.85 -11.74
CA GLU A 234 11.71 -14.77 -12.42
C GLU A 234 11.77 -13.51 -11.57
N ILE A 235 10.62 -13.00 -11.12
CA ILE A 235 10.55 -11.72 -10.41
C ILE A 235 11.18 -11.78 -9.02
N VAL A 236 10.86 -12.80 -8.22
CA VAL A 236 11.43 -12.96 -6.87
C VAL A 236 12.95 -13.11 -6.92
N PRO A 237 13.54 -13.99 -7.76
CA PRO A 237 15.00 -14.05 -7.92
C PRO A 237 15.62 -12.72 -8.34
N THR A 238 15.03 -12.04 -9.33
CA THR A 238 15.51 -10.72 -9.79
C THR A 238 15.45 -9.69 -8.66
N ALA A 239 14.39 -9.69 -7.85
CA ALA A 239 14.26 -8.82 -6.69
C ALA A 239 15.30 -9.14 -5.61
N VAL A 240 15.59 -10.42 -5.34
CA VAL A 240 16.66 -10.81 -4.41
C VAL A 240 18.01 -10.29 -4.90
N LEU A 241 18.27 -10.36 -6.21
CA LEU A 241 19.52 -9.90 -6.83
C LEU A 241 19.68 -8.37 -6.78
N THR A 242 18.62 -7.60 -7.02
CA THR A 242 18.75 -6.15 -7.24
C THR A 242 18.21 -5.25 -6.13
N TYR A 243 17.22 -5.70 -5.36
CA TYR A 243 16.50 -4.82 -4.43
C TYR A 243 17.35 -4.43 -3.21
N GLY A 244 18.50 -5.06 -2.99
CA GLY A 244 19.49 -4.60 -2.01
C GLY A 244 20.01 -3.18 -2.28
N ALA A 245 19.93 -2.68 -3.53
CA ALA A 245 20.22 -1.29 -3.87
C ALA A 245 19.13 -0.31 -3.39
N TYR A 246 17.94 -0.82 -3.04
CA TYR A 246 16.79 -0.06 -2.59
C TYR A 246 16.61 -0.22 -1.07
N GLY A 247 16.91 0.84 -0.32
CA GLY A 247 16.72 0.82 1.13
C GLY A 247 17.07 2.16 1.76
N GLY A 248 16.40 2.49 2.87
CA GLY A 248 16.87 3.57 3.74
C GLY A 248 18.03 3.06 4.60
N THR A 249 18.85 3.96 5.15
CA THR A 249 19.79 3.50 6.17
C THR A 249 19.01 3.03 7.40
N ASN A 250 19.48 1.97 8.08
CA ASN A 250 18.82 1.45 9.28
C ASN A 250 18.59 2.55 10.33
N SER A 251 19.51 3.51 10.43
CA SER A 251 19.37 4.69 11.29
C SER A 251 18.23 5.61 10.86
N GLN A 252 18.05 5.89 9.56
CA GLN A 252 16.90 6.67 9.08
C GLN A 252 15.56 5.99 9.40
N VAL A 253 15.45 4.68 9.19
CA VAL A 253 14.22 3.92 9.48
C VAL A 253 13.88 3.97 10.96
N ILE A 254 14.87 3.78 11.83
CA ILE A 254 14.70 3.83 13.30
C ILE A 254 14.36 5.26 13.75
N LEU A 255 15.04 6.29 13.24
CA LEU A 255 14.75 7.68 13.58
C LEU A 255 13.33 8.09 13.12
N ASN A 256 12.86 7.55 11.99
CA ASN A 256 11.51 7.74 11.48
C ASN A 256 10.42 6.96 12.26
N ILE A 257 10.79 6.12 13.22
CA ILE A 257 9.85 5.62 14.23
C ILE A 257 9.27 6.81 15.00
N GLY A 258 10.11 7.81 15.31
CA GLY A 258 9.70 9.10 15.84
C GLY A 258 9.05 9.05 17.24
N ILE A 259 8.91 10.22 17.86
CA ILE A 259 8.39 10.35 19.23
C ILE A 259 6.93 9.90 19.36
N ILE A 260 6.13 10.06 18.30
CA ILE A 260 4.70 9.70 18.29
C ILE A 260 4.52 8.21 18.61
N LYS A 261 5.33 7.33 18.02
CA LYS A 261 5.19 5.88 18.26
C LYS A 261 5.59 5.48 19.68
N LEU A 262 6.54 6.19 20.29
CA LEU A 262 6.95 6.01 21.70
C LEU A 262 5.86 6.49 22.68
N LEU A 263 5.16 7.58 22.36
CA LEU A 263 4.05 8.09 23.18
C LEU A 263 2.88 7.08 23.28
N PHE A 264 2.64 6.31 22.22
CA PHE A 264 1.64 5.23 22.27
C PHE A 264 2.05 4.07 23.17
N VAL A 265 3.33 3.70 23.18
CA VAL A 265 3.85 2.70 24.12
C VAL A 265 3.69 3.20 25.55
N ALA A 266 4.03 4.46 25.83
CA ALA A 266 3.84 5.07 27.13
C ALA A 266 2.34 5.12 27.55
N LEU A 267 1.44 5.45 26.62
CA LEU A 267 -0.01 5.44 26.85
C LEU A 267 -0.52 4.03 27.21
N LEU A 268 -0.06 3.00 26.50
CA LEU A 268 -0.41 1.60 26.77
C LEU A 268 0.13 1.14 28.12
N LEU A 269 1.38 1.46 28.45
CA LEU A 269 1.97 1.15 29.76
C LEU A 269 1.22 1.85 30.89
N LEU A 270 0.82 3.11 30.69
CA LEU A 270 0.00 3.86 31.66
C LEU A 270 -1.37 3.20 31.87
N GLU A 271 -2.02 2.73 30.81
CA GLU A 271 -3.28 1.96 30.90
C GLU A 271 -3.11 0.66 31.66
N CYS A 272 -2.08 -0.13 31.34
CA CYS A 272 -1.76 -1.36 32.06
C CYS A 272 -1.44 -1.09 33.54
N TRP A 273 -0.75 0.00 33.85
CA TRP A 273 -0.35 0.33 35.23
C TRP A 273 -1.52 0.83 36.09
N ARG A 274 -2.46 1.59 35.52
CA ARG A 274 -3.54 2.23 36.28
C ARG A 274 -4.78 1.36 36.45
N GLN A 275 -4.90 0.25 35.73
CA GLN A 275 -6.10 -0.59 35.76
C GLN A 275 -5.89 -1.90 36.50
N LYS A 276 -6.85 -2.22 37.38
CA LYS A 276 -6.91 -3.52 38.07
C LYS A 276 -7.31 -4.68 37.14
N SER A 277 -8.06 -4.37 36.07
CA SER A 277 -8.50 -5.33 35.05
C SER A 277 -8.60 -4.63 33.70
N LEU A 278 -7.88 -5.13 32.70
CA LEU A 278 -7.86 -4.53 31.37
C LEU A 278 -9.14 -4.84 30.58
N PRO A 279 -9.69 -3.89 29.82
CA PRO A 279 -10.89 -4.11 29.03
C PRO A 279 -10.65 -5.17 27.96
N GLN A 280 -11.66 -6.02 27.76
CA GLN A 280 -11.69 -6.97 26.65
C GLN A 280 -11.51 -6.21 25.33
N GLY A 281 -10.53 -6.64 24.52
CA GLY A 281 -10.20 -6.02 23.23
C GLY A 281 -8.95 -5.16 23.23
N LEU A 282 -8.48 -4.69 24.40
CA LEU A 282 -7.23 -3.92 24.48
C LEU A 282 -6.03 -4.71 23.96
N GLY A 283 -5.92 -6.00 24.34
CA GLY A 283 -4.82 -6.87 23.90
C GLY A 283 -4.71 -6.99 22.38
N PRO A 284 -5.75 -7.45 21.67
CA PRO A 284 -5.75 -7.52 20.21
C PRO A 284 -5.49 -6.17 19.51
N LEU A 285 -6.06 -5.07 20.01
CA LEU A 285 -5.84 -3.73 19.44
C LEU A 285 -4.41 -3.23 19.62
N ALA A 286 -3.84 -3.41 20.82
CA ALA A 286 -2.44 -3.12 21.09
C ALA A 286 -1.52 -3.98 20.23
N ALA A 287 -1.85 -5.27 20.06
CA ALA A 287 -1.09 -6.20 19.23
C ALA A 287 -1.04 -5.74 17.76
N LEU A 288 -2.14 -5.22 17.18
CA LEU A 288 -2.13 -4.65 15.83
C LEU A 288 -1.29 -3.38 15.72
N TYR A 289 -1.34 -2.51 16.73
CA TYR A 289 -0.47 -1.34 16.77
C TYR A 289 1.02 -1.76 16.73
N PHE A 290 1.42 -2.70 17.59
CA PHE A 290 2.79 -3.22 17.59
C PHE A 290 3.14 -3.99 16.32
N ALA A 291 2.20 -4.73 15.74
CA ALA A 291 2.39 -5.38 14.44
C ALA A 291 2.61 -4.35 13.33
N GLY A 292 1.91 -3.21 13.35
CA GLY A 292 2.17 -2.10 12.44
C GLY A 292 3.59 -1.56 12.59
N VAL A 293 4.07 -1.39 13.82
CA VAL A 293 5.46 -0.95 14.08
C VAL A 293 6.44 -1.99 13.55
N ALA A 294 6.23 -3.27 13.85
CA ALA A 294 7.07 -4.36 13.38
C ALA A 294 7.08 -4.43 11.83
N SER A 295 5.92 -4.33 11.20
CA SER A 295 5.78 -4.32 9.73
C SER A 295 6.52 -3.13 9.10
N TYR A 296 6.48 -1.95 9.73
CA TYR A 296 7.23 -0.79 9.26
C TYR A 296 8.75 -1.03 9.35
N THR A 297 9.23 -1.55 10.48
CA THR A 297 10.66 -1.75 10.71
C THR A 297 11.26 -2.88 9.90
N LEU A 298 10.54 -4.00 9.74
CA LEU A 298 11.04 -5.18 9.03
C LEU A 298 11.28 -4.92 7.54
N GLN A 299 10.56 -3.95 6.96
CA GLN A 299 10.70 -3.61 5.54
C GLN A 299 11.98 -2.83 5.22
N TRP A 300 12.63 -2.17 6.19
CA TRP A 300 13.88 -1.38 6.06
C TRP A 300 13.96 -0.31 4.94
N THR A 301 12.89 -0.07 4.19
CA THR A 301 12.86 0.96 3.14
C THR A 301 12.60 2.37 3.64
N GLY A 302 11.92 2.52 4.79
CA GLY A 302 11.55 3.83 5.36
C GLY A 302 10.41 4.56 4.63
N TYR A 303 9.72 3.92 3.68
CA TYR A 303 8.66 4.57 2.90
C TYR A 303 7.49 5.04 3.77
N GLY A 304 7.00 6.25 3.50
CA GLY A 304 5.99 6.89 4.34
C GLY A 304 4.65 6.15 4.41
N TYR A 305 4.25 5.44 3.34
CA TYR A 305 3.00 4.67 3.33
C TYR A 305 3.02 3.47 4.28
N GLN A 306 4.20 2.93 4.61
CA GLN A 306 4.34 1.80 5.53
C GLN A 306 3.98 2.17 6.97
N ALA A 307 3.90 3.46 7.28
CA ALA A 307 3.44 3.95 8.58
C ALA A 307 1.91 4.08 8.68
N VAL A 308 1.17 3.90 7.57
CA VAL A 308 -0.31 3.98 7.57
C VAL A 308 -0.94 3.02 8.58
N PRO A 309 -0.55 1.72 8.66
CA PRO A 309 -1.12 0.80 9.64
C PRO A 309 -0.84 1.23 11.08
N VAL A 310 0.36 1.75 11.37
CA VAL A 310 0.74 2.23 12.71
C VAL A 310 -0.21 3.34 13.16
N HIS A 311 -0.38 4.37 12.33
CA HIS A 311 -1.23 5.50 12.65
C HIS A 311 -2.70 5.11 12.72
N SER A 312 -3.16 4.24 11.82
CA SER A 312 -4.56 3.81 11.77
C SER A 312 -4.93 2.98 12.99
N PHE A 313 -4.15 1.94 13.31
CA PHE A 313 -4.40 1.12 14.51
C PHE A 313 -4.15 1.90 15.80
N GLY A 314 -3.23 2.86 15.81
CA GLY A 314 -3.08 3.83 16.90
C GLY A 314 -4.34 4.66 17.13
N LEU A 315 -4.93 5.23 16.06
CA LEU A 315 -6.17 5.98 16.15
C LEU A 315 -7.37 5.11 16.58
N ILE A 316 -7.48 3.88 16.07
CA ILE A 316 -8.50 2.92 16.50
C ILE A 316 -8.34 2.61 17.99
N LEU A 317 -7.12 2.36 18.46
CA LEU A 317 -6.81 2.14 19.87
C LEU A 317 -7.16 3.36 20.73
N CYS A 318 -6.84 4.58 20.30
CA CYS A 318 -7.25 5.81 20.99
C CYS A 318 -8.78 5.92 21.07
N GLY A 319 -9.49 5.68 19.97
CA GLY A 319 -10.95 5.67 19.96
C GLY A 319 -11.53 4.63 20.93
N PHE A 320 -10.89 3.46 21.01
CA PHE A 320 -11.31 2.39 21.91
C PHE A 320 -11.09 2.79 23.38
N LEU A 321 -9.95 3.41 23.70
CA LEU A 321 -9.66 3.90 25.05
C LEU A 321 -10.61 5.03 25.46
N ILE A 322 -10.96 5.94 24.55
CA ILE A 322 -12.01 6.96 24.79
C ILE A 322 -13.37 6.29 25.07
N LEU A 323 -13.65 5.17 24.39
CA LEU A 323 -14.88 4.40 24.56
C LEU A 323 -14.89 3.48 25.80
N ARG A 324 -13.74 3.08 26.35
CA ARG A 324 -13.70 2.01 27.36
C ARG A 324 -13.00 2.37 28.65
N SER A 325 -12.02 3.27 28.60
CA SER A 325 -11.24 3.59 29.80
C SER A 325 -12.12 4.35 30.80
N PRO A 326 -12.18 3.92 32.07
CA PRO A 326 -12.84 4.70 33.12
C PRO A 326 -11.94 5.84 33.64
N VAL A 327 -10.66 5.88 33.25
CA VAL A 327 -9.67 6.80 33.80
C VAL A 327 -9.58 8.06 32.94
N LYS A 328 -10.05 9.21 33.49
CA LYS A 328 -10.06 10.50 32.78
C LYS A 328 -8.70 10.91 32.22
N ALA A 329 -7.60 10.63 32.92
CA ALA A 329 -6.25 10.95 32.44
C ALA A 329 -5.92 10.21 31.14
N ILE A 330 -6.33 8.95 31.02
CA ILE A 330 -6.04 8.10 29.86
C ILE A 330 -6.91 8.53 28.67
N ILE A 331 -8.19 8.87 28.93
CA ILE A 331 -9.05 9.48 27.91
C ILE A 331 -8.41 10.76 27.37
N ARG A 332 -7.94 11.67 28.25
CA ARG A 332 -7.27 12.92 27.81
C ARG A 332 -6.03 12.61 26.98
N SER A 333 -5.16 11.71 27.44
CA SER A 333 -3.96 11.33 26.70
C SER A 333 -4.28 10.69 25.35
N ALA A 334 -5.32 9.84 25.28
CA ALA A 334 -5.79 9.25 24.03
C ALA A 334 -6.32 10.31 23.05
N ILE A 335 -7.07 11.31 23.54
CA ILE A 335 -7.52 12.45 22.73
C ILE A 335 -6.32 13.23 22.19
N ILE A 336 -5.34 13.56 23.03
CA ILE A 336 -4.13 14.29 22.61
C ILE A 336 -3.36 13.49 21.55
N CYS A 337 -3.17 12.18 21.75
CA CYS A 337 -2.51 11.32 20.76
C CYS A 337 -3.28 11.28 19.44
N ALA A 338 -4.61 11.15 19.49
CA ALA A 338 -5.45 11.15 18.30
C ALA A 338 -5.38 12.48 17.54
N LEU A 339 -5.41 13.60 18.25
CA LEU A 339 -5.28 14.93 17.67
C LEU A 339 -3.90 15.11 17.02
N MET A 340 -2.81 14.70 17.67
CA MET A 340 -1.47 14.81 17.10
C MET A 340 -1.31 14.01 15.80
N ILE A 341 -1.78 12.75 15.75
CA ILE A 341 -1.74 11.95 14.51
C ILE A 341 -2.61 12.61 13.43
N SER A 342 -3.80 13.06 13.81
CA SER A 342 -4.74 13.67 12.86
C SER A 342 -4.16 14.96 12.27
N LEU A 343 -3.60 15.83 13.10
CA LEU A 343 -2.94 17.06 12.68
C LEU A 343 -1.72 16.78 11.80
N LEU A 344 -0.89 15.79 12.15
CA LEU A 344 0.23 15.39 11.31
C LEU A 344 -0.23 14.91 9.92
N SER A 345 -1.31 14.13 9.89
CA SER A 345 -1.87 13.59 8.64
C SER A 345 -2.47 14.70 7.78
N ILE A 346 -3.22 15.62 8.39
CA ILE A 346 -3.79 16.80 7.73
C ILE A 346 -2.68 17.72 7.21
N HIS A 347 -1.63 17.96 8.00
CA HIS A 347 -0.49 18.78 7.62
C HIS A 347 0.26 18.19 6.41
N ARG A 348 0.45 16.86 6.37
CA ARG A 348 1.01 16.18 5.18
C ARG A 348 0.07 16.26 3.97
N GLY A 349 -1.23 16.27 4.23
CA GLY A 349 -2.29 16.47 3.26
C GLY A 349 -2.42 15.34 2.23
N PHE A 350 -3.15 15.65 1.17
CA PHE A 350 -3.34 14.76 0.02
C PHE A 350 -2.03 14.53 -0.75
N TYR A 351 -2.02 13.50 -1.59
CA TYR A 351 -0.89 13.24 -2.47
C TYR A 351 -0.63 14.44 -3.38
N LYS A 352 0.64 14.86 -3.42
CA LYS A 352 1.16 15.95 -4.24
C LYS A 352 2.58 15.59 -4.65
N SER A 353 2.92 15.88 -5.90
CA SER A 353 4.26 15.72 -6.44
C SER A 353 4.61 16.91 -7.34
N LEU A 354 5.50 17.78 -6.85
CA LEU A 354 6.03 18.90 -7.64
C LEU A 354 6.73 18.41 -8.91
N SER A 355 7.39 17.25 -8.86
CA SER A 355 8.07 16.70 -10.03
C SER A 355 7.10 16.22 -11.11
N VAL A 356 5.95 15.67 -10.73
CA VAL A 356 4.88 15.33 -11.68
C VAL A 356 4.31 16.60 -12.30
N GLN A 357 3.99 17.61 -11.48
CA GLN A 357 3.44 18.87 -11.96
C GLN A 357 4.40 19.60 -12.91
N ASN A 358 5.68 19.71 -12.55
CA ASN A 358 6.69 20.38 -13.36
C ASN A 358 6.94 19.61 -14.67
N LEU A 359 7.03 18.28 -14.62
CA LEU A 359 7.27 17.48 -15.82
C LEU A 359 6.06 17.50 -16.76
N ALA A 360 4.83 17.35 -16.22
CA ALA A 360 3.61 17.48 -16.99
C ALA A 360 3.52 18.85 -17.67
N ALA A 361 3.85 19.94 -16.97
CA ALA A 361 3.86 21.29 -17.52
C ALA A 361 4.85 21.49 -18.68
N GLU A 362 5.98 20.77 -18.68
CA GLU A 362 6.92 20.79 -19.82
C GLU A 362 6.47 19.89 -20.96
N LEU A 363 5.89 18.73 -20.66
CA LEU A 363 5.43 17.76 -21.67
C LEU A 363 4.23 18.27 -22.48
N VAL A 364 3.31 19.03 -21.86
CA VAL A 364 2.15 19.64 -22.57
C VAL A 364 2.58 20.63 -23.66
N LYS A 365 3.82 21.12 -23.64
CA LYS A 365 4.35 22.04 -24.65
C LYS A 365 4.81 21.34 -25.93
N GLY A 366 4.92 20.00 -25.93
CA GLY A 366 5.34 19.20 -27.07
C GLY A 366 4.37 18.08 -27.40
N PRO A 367 4.65 17.29 -28.45
CA PRO A 367 3.80 16.16 -28.83
C PRO A 367 3.87 15.04 -27.77
N THR A 368 2.71 14.50 -27.41
CA THR A 368 2.56 13.40 -26.41
C THR A 368 1.43 12.42 -26.76
N GLU A 369 0.78 12.59 -27.92
CA GLU A 369 -0.43 11.87 -28.31
C GLU A 369 -0.19 10.35 -28.45
N SER A 370 0.96 9.96 -29.02
CA SER A 370 1.38 8.56 -29.16
C SER A 370 1.88 7.95 -27.85
N GLY A 371 2.02 8.75 -26.80
CA GLY A 371 2.48 8.33 -25.47
C GLY A 371 3.85 8.88 -25.10
N ILE A 372 4.25 8.61 -23.86
CA ILE A 372 5.51 9.07 -23.27
C ILE A 372 6.27 7.90 -22.64
N THR A 373 7.60 8.03 -22.52
CA THR A 373 8.43 7.12 -21.73
C THR A 373 9.32 7.92 -20.79
N ILE A 374 9.32 7.54 -19.51
CA ILE A 374 10.16 8.17 -18.48
C ILE A 374 11.15 7.14 -17.95
N LEU A 375 12.44 7.42 -18.12
CA LEU A 375 13.56 6.55 -17.76
C LEU A 375 14.15 7.04 -16.42
N SER A 376 13.74 6.38 -15.34
CA SER A 376 14.14 6.71 -13.96
C SER A 376 14.17 5.46 -13.07
N SER A 377 14.88 5.55 -11.93
CA SER A 377 14.85 4.54 -10.86
C SER A 377 13.66 4.75 -9.91
N HIS A 378 12.90 5.84 -10.10
CA HIS A 378 11.80 6.24 -9.24
C HIS A 378 10.43 6.05 -9.88
N VAL A 379 9.63 5.14 -9.31
CA VAL A 379 8.23 4.91 -9.71
C VAL A 379 7.35 6.16 -9.57
N PHE A 380 7.72 7.12 -8.71
CA PHE A 380 6.91 8.32 -8.48
C PHE A 380 6.85 9.32 -9.64
N LEU A 381 7.58 9.06 -10.74
CA LEU A 381 7.62 9.89 -11.93
C LEU A 381 6.83 9.32 -13.11
N GLY A 382 6.95 8.03 -13.42
CA GLY A 382 6.56 7.48 -14.72
C GLY A 382 5.03 7.40 -14.95
N PRO A 383 4.37 6.31 -14.53
CA PRO A 383 2.97 6.04 -14.84
C PRO A 383 1.99 7.15 -14.41
N ILE A 384 2.30 7.82 -13.30
CA ILE A 384 1.47 8.91 -12.78
C ILE A 384 1.42 10.15 -13.69
N VAL A 385 2.51 10.49 -14.39
CA VAL A 385 2.51 11.61 -15.35
C VAL A 385 1.69 11.23 -16.59
N ALA A 386 1.78 9.98 -17.04
CA ALA A 386 0.96 9.50 -18.16
C ALA A 386 -0.54 9.58 -17.84
N LEU A 387 -0.95 9.15 -16.63
CA LEU A 387 -2.34 9.31 -16.18
C LEU A 387 -2.78 10.76 -16.09
N GLU A 388 -1.93 11.66 -15.57
CA GLU A 388 -2.27 13.09 -15.43
C GLU A 388 -2.46 13.76 -16.80
N LEU A 389 -1.66 13.35 -17.79
CA LEU A 389 -1.76 13.87 -19.16
C LEU A 389 -2.83 13.15 -20.00
N GLY A 390 -3.36 12.02 -19.53
CA GLY A 390 -4.29 11.20 -20.30
C GLY A 390 -3.67 10.55 -21.54
N VAL A 391 -2.37 10.21 -21.47
CA VAL A 391 -1.60 9.68 -22.61
C VAL A 391 -1.15 8.22 -22.37
N PRO A 392 -0.90 7.44 -23.44
CA PRO A 392 -0.44 6.06 -23.30
C PRO A 392 0.90 5.90 -22.58
N TRP A 393 1.03 4.82 -21.79
CA TRP A 393 2.28 4.35 -21.20
C TRP A 393 2.63 2.96 -21.73
N HIS A 394 3.65 2.89 -22.59
CA HIS A 394 4.01 1.64 -23.30
C HIS A 394 5.08 0.81 -22.58
N ASN A 395 5.90 1.43 -21.73
CA ASN A 395 6.99 0.75 -21.05
C ASN A 395 6.48 -0.32 -20.08
N ARG A 396 6.98 -1.56 -20.17
CA ARG A 396 6.62 -2.66 -19.27
C ARG A 396 7.00 -2.41 -17.82
N TYR A 397 7.97 -1.52 -17.58
CA TYR A 397 8.43 -1.16 -16.27
C TYR A 397 7.74 0.12 -15.76
N PRO A 398 7.35 0.20 -14.47
CA PRO A 398 6.96 1.48 -13.86
C PRO A 398 8.17 2.40 -13.62
N ALA A 399 9.34 1.79 -13.46
CA ALA A 399 10.64 2.41 -13.29
C ALA A 399 11.70 1.34 -13.56
N LEU A 400 12.90 1.74 -13.94
CA LEU A 400 14.02 0.84 -14.22
C LEU A 400 14.70 0.37 -12.92
N TRP A 401 13.96 -0.37 -12.11
CA TRP A 401 14.34 -0.71 -10.73
C TRP A 401 15.51 -1.69 -10.61
N THR A 402 15.90 -2.36 -11.68
CA THR A 402 17.07 -3.24 -11.74
C THR A 402 18.38 -2.46 -11.92
N VAL A 403 18.32 -1.29 -12.56
CA VAL A 403 19.49 -0.52 -13.01
C VAL A 403 20.39 -0.03 -11.86
N PRO A 404 19.87 0.42 -10.71
CA PRO A 404 20.73 0.79 -9.59
C PRO A 404 21.67 -0.32 -9.13
N ALA A 405 21.20 -1.57 -9.06
CA ALA A 405 22.04 -2.69 -8.66
C ALA A 405 23.14 -2.98 -9.69
N ILE A 406 22.79 -2.99 -10.98
CA ILE A 406 23.73 -3.17 -12.09
C ILE A 406 24.84 -2.10 -12.04
N ALA A 407 24.45 -0.83 -11.88
CA ALA A 407 25.37 0.29 -11.85
C ALA A 407 26.26 0.28 -10.59
N ASN A 408 25.67 0.07 -9.41
CA ASN A 408 26.39 0.05 -8.14
C ASN A 408 27.38 -1.12 -8.03
N ALA A 409 27.05 -2.25 -8.65
CA ALA A 409 27.96 -3.40 -8.74
C ALA A 409 29.10 -3.17 -9.73
N LYS A 410 29.03 -2.13 -10.58
CA LYS A 410 29.90 -1.94 -11.75
C LYS A 410 29.95 -3.17 -12.64
N ALA A 411 28.78 -3.80 -12.85
CA ALA A 411 28.67 -5.13 -13.48
C ALA A 411 29.37 -5.20 -14.85
N GLU A 412 29.36 -4.12 -15.63
CA GLU A 412 29.92 -4.05 -16.98
C GLU A 412 31.29 -3.34 -17.05
N ALA A 413 31.96 -3.18 -15.90
CA ALA A 413 33.29 -2.60 -15.80
C ALA A 413 34.15 -3.47 -14.84
N ALA A 414 34.86 -2.85 -13.90
CA ALA A 414 35.51 -3.57 -12.80
C ALA A 414 34.47 -3.92 -11.73
N CYS A 415 33.74 -5.03 -11.95
CA CYS A 415 32.67 -5.47 -11.06
C CYS A 415 33.18 -5.69 -9.62
N ASN A 416 32.42 -5.23 -8.63
CA ASN A 416 32.79 -5.29 -7.20
C ASN A 416 32.07 -6.39 -6.41
N GLN A 417 31.39 -7.31 -7.10
CA GLN A 417 30.67 -8.45 -6.51
C GLN A 417 31.37 -9.77 -6.84
N THR A 418 30.80 -10.89 -6.38
CA THR A 418 31.26 -12.24 -6.77
C THR A 418 31.05 -12.48 -8.26
N GLU A 419 31.89 -13.32 -8.88
CA GLU A 419 31.84 -13.62 -10.32
C GLU A 419 30.44 -14.07 -10.79
N ALA A 420 29.78 -14.95 -10.04
CA ALA A 420 28.43 -15.42 -10.34
C ALA A 420 27.41 -14.27 -10.36
N VAL A 421 27.42 -13.41 -9.35
CA VAL A 421 26.53 -12.23 -9.26
C VAL A 421 26.82 -11.23 -10.38
N CYS A 422 28.11 -11.02 -10.72
CA CYS A 422 28.48 -10.14 -11.83
C CYS A 422 27.94 -10.66 -13.16
N ALA A 423 28.04 -11.97 -13.42
CA ALA A 423 27.52 -12.59 -14.63
C ALA A 423 25.99 -12.43 -14.73
N GLU A 424 25.25 -12.69 -13.65
CA GLU A 424 23.80 -12.48 -13.61
C GLU A 424 23.41 -11.02 -13.85
N LEU A 425 24.12 -10.06 -13.23
CA LEU A 425 23.85 -8.63 -13.42
C LEU A 425 24.18 -8.15 -14.84
N GLN A 426 25.19 -8.73 -15.50
CA GLN A 426 25.49 -8.43 -16.91
C GLN A 426 24.38 -8.92 -17.84
N VAL A 427 23.86 -10.13 -17.61
CA VAL A 427 22.70 -10.66 -18.35
C VAL A 427 21.50 -9.74 -18.14
N LEU A 428 21.19 -9.39 -16.89
CA LEU A 428 20.08 -8.51 -16.56
C LEU A 428 20.23 -7.10 -17.18
N ALA A 429 21.46 -6.59 -17.32
CA ALA A 429 21.73 -5.32 -17.98
C ALA A 429 21.43 -5.39 -19.49
N ALA A 430 21.81 -6.49 -20.15
CA ALA A 430 21.51 -6.71 -21.56
C ALA A 430 20.00 -6.88 -21.78
N GLU A 431 19.32 -7.68 -20.95
CA GLU A 431 17.87 -7.88 -20.99
C GLU A 431 17.10 -6.58 -20.74
N THR A 432 17.51 -5.78 -19.74
CA THR A 432 16.88 -4.49 -19.47
C THR A 432 16.97 -3.57 -20.69
N ARG A 433 18.13 -3.53 -21.36
CA ARG A 433 18.32 -2.73 -22.59
C ARG A 433 17.49 -3.27 -23.76
N ALA A 434 17.41 -4.59 -23.93
CA ALA A 434 16.59 -5.22 -24.97
C ALA A 434 15.10 -4.92 -24.76
N ASN A 435 14.61 -5.06 -23.53
CA ASN A 435 13.20 -4.78 -23.19
C ASN A 435 12.85 -3.31 -23.40
N VAL A 436 13.73 -2.38 -23.00
CA VAL A 436 13.52 -0.95 -23.23
C VAL A 436 13.47 -0.65 -24.73
N LEU A 437 14.35 -1.26 -25.54
CA LEU A 437 14.34 -1.08 -26.99
C LEU A 437 13.03 -1.58 -27.61
N GLU A 438 12.60 -2.79 -27.24
CA GLU A 438 11.37 -3.40 -27.74
C GLU A 438 10.15 -2.54 -27.39
N ASP A 439 10.05 -2.06 -26.14
CA ASP A 439 8.95 -1.21 -25.69
C ASP A 439 8.92 0.13 -26.44
N LEU A 440 10.10 0.72 -26.70
CA LEU A 440 10.22 1.96 -27.46
C LEU A 440 9.87 1.78 -28.94
N GLN A 441 10.30 0.68 -29.57
CA GLN A 441 9.99 0.36 -30.96
C GLN A 441 8.51 0.01 -31.17
N THR A 442 7.90 -0.64 -30.18
CA THR A 442 6.48 -1.00 -30.23
C THR A 442 5.59 0.20 -29.94
N GLY A 443 5.94 1.00 -28.93
CA GLY A 443 5.15 2.13 -28.49
C GLY A 443 5.34 3.41 -29.31
N LEU A 444 6.52 3.61 -29.90
CA LEU A 444 6.92 4.82 -30.63
C LEU A 444 6.49 6.11 -29.91
N PRO A 445 6.88 6.32 -28.64
CA PRO A 445 6.41 7.46 -27.86
C PRO A 445 6.85 8.77 -28.49
N ASP A 446 6.03 9.81 -28.40
CA ASP A 446 6.40 11.13 -28.94
C ASP A 446 7.49 11.81 -28.10
N ALA A 447 7.55 11.48 -26.79
CA ALA A 447 8.51 12.04 -25.85
C ALA A 447 9.22 10.96 -25.02
N ILE A 448 10.55 11.08 -24.93
CA ILE A 448 11.42 10.28 -24.07
C ILE A 448 12.05 11.20 -23.03
N VAL A 449 11.88 10.86 -21.76
CA VAL A 449 12.36 11.66 -20.62
C VAL A 449 13.46 10.89 -19.88
N PHE A 450 14.62 11.50 -19.74
CA PHE A 450 15.71 11.00 -18.90
C PHE A 450 15.74 11.74 -17.55
N ASP A 451 15.72 11.01 -16.44
CA ASP A 451 15.88 11.59 -15.09
C ASP A 451 17.35 11.76 -14.74
N LYS A 452 17.81 13.02 -14.70
CA LYS A 452 19.19 13.40 -14.33
C LYS A 452 19.47 13.31 -12.83
N LYS A 453 18.42 13.30 -12.00
CA LYS A 453 18.53 13.23 -10.54
C LYS A 453 17.92 11.94 -10.00
N ALA A 454 18.11 10.86 -10.75
CA ALA A 454 17.71 9.54 -10.31
C ALA A 454 18.49 9.12 -9.05
N GLY A 455 17.78 8.53 -8.09
CA GLY A 455 18.36 8.06 -6.83
C GLY A 455 18.82 6.61 -6.88
N TYR A 456 19.39 6.16 -5.75
CA TYR A 456 19.88 4.80 -5.48
C TYR A 456 21.22 4.43 -6.13
N PHE A 457 21.96 5.41 -6.65
CA PHE A 457 23.31 5.22 -7.19
C PHE A 457 24.37 5.65 -6.17
N ASN A 458 25.38 4.81 -5.97
CA ASN A 458 26.50 5.07 -5.06
C ASN A 458 27.44 6.16 -5.61
N GLU A 459 27.65 6.18 -6.93
CA GLU A 459 28.50 7.17 -7.58
C GLU A 459 27.65 8.31 -8.14
N PRO A 460 28.00 9.57 -7.86
CA PRO A 460 27.31 10.71 -8.45
C PRO A 460 27.53 10.74 -9.96
N GLY A 461 26.52 11.23 -10.70
CA GLY A 461 26.63 11.42 -12.15
C GLY A 461 26.25 10.22 -13.01
N PHE A 462 25.55 9.22 -12.47
CA PHE A 462 24.93 8.18 -13.28
C PHE A 462 24.01 8.80 -14.36
N SER A 463 24.14 8.34 -15.60
CA SER A 463 23.29 8.75 -16.72
C SER A 463 22.58 7.55 -17.33
N TYR A 464 21.24 7.59 -17.32
CA TYR A 464 20.42 6.60 -18.01
C TYR A 464 20.70 6.57 -19.51
N GLU A 465 20.93 7.72 -20.12
CA GLU A 465 21.24 7.80 -21.54
C GLU A 465 22.54 7.06 -21.85
N VAL A 466 23.61 7.30 -21.08
CA VAL A 466 24.90 6.62 -21.25
C VAL A 466 24.77 5.11 -21.01
N PHE A 467 24.00 4.70 -19.99
CA PHE A 467 23.75 3.29 -19.72
C PHE A 467 23.02 2.61 -20.90
N LEU A 468 21.93 3.21 -21.38
CA LEU A 468 21.08 2.63 -22.42
C LEU A 468 21.75 2.62 -23.80
N ARG A 469 22.51 3.67 -24.15
CA ARG A 469 23.26 3.76 -25.42
C ARG A 469 24.40 2.74 -25.57
N ARG A 470 24.72 1.95 -24.54
CA ARG A 470 25.60 0.78 -24.67
C ARG A 470 25.02 -0.29 -25.60
N SER A 471 23.71 -0.26 -25.86
CA SER A 471 23.09 -1.03 -26.93
C SER A 471 23.07 -0.21 -28.22
N ALA A 472 23.63 -0.75 -29.31
CA ALA A 472 23.62 -0.10 -30.62
C ALA A 472 22.19 0.26 -31.06
N GLY A 473 21.24 -0.66 -30.92
CA GLY A 473 19.84 -0.41 -31.29
C GLY A 473 19.16 0.71 -30.51
N LEU A 474 19.51 0.90 -29.22
CA LEU A 474 19.02 2.04 -28.44
C LEU A 474 19.69 3.34 -28.84
N SER A 475 21.00 3.31 -29.16
CA SER A 475 21.68 4.48 -29.69
C SER A 475 21.02 4.96 -30.99
N ASP A 476 20.84 4.04 -31.95
CA ASP A 476 20.20 4.34 -33.23
C ASP A 476 18.76 4.84 -33.04
N PHE A 477 18.02 4.25 -32.10
CA PHE A 477 16.66 4.70 -31.80
C PHE A 477 16.63 6.12 -31.24
N PHE A 478 17.49 6.43 -30.26
CA PHE A 478 17.55 7.76 -29.66
C PHE A 478 18.08 8.84 -30.60
N ASP A 479 18.92 8.48 -31.58
CA ASP A 479 19.41 9.42 -32.59
C ASP A 479 18.30 9.90 -33.54
N GLY A 480 17.18 9.16 -33.60
CA GLY A 480 15.95 9.59 -34.25
C GLY A 480 15.15 10.64 -33.48
N TYR A 481 15.56 11.00 -32.27
CA TYR A 481 14.90 12.01 -31.43
C TYR A 481 15.82 13.21 -31.22
N THR A 482 15.23 14.40 -31.17
CA THR A 482 15.97 15.65 -30.89
C THR A 482 15.69 16.12 -29.48
N GLN A 483 16.73 16.43 -28.70
CA GLN A 483 16.58 17.09 -27.41
C GLN A 483 15.98 18.48 -27.59
N ARG A 484 14.80 18.74 -27.01
CA ARG A 484 14.13 20.06 -27.10
C ARG A 484 14.12 20.80 -25.78
N VAL A 485 14.10 20.08 -24.66
CA VAL A 485 14.00 20.68 -23.33
C VAL A 485 15.03 20.03 -22.42
N SER A 486 15.80 20.89 -21.74
CA SER A 486 16.70 20.49 -20.66
C SER A 486 16.37 21.33 -19.43
N THR A 487 15.99 20.67 -18.34
CA THR A 487 15.75 21.28 -17.04
C THR A 487 16.82 20.85 -16.05
N ASP A 488 16.81 21.34 -14.81
CA ASP A 488 17.72 20.85 -13.76
C ASP A 488 17.54 19.34 -13.47
N ARG A 489 16.34 18.78 -13.68
CA ARG A 489 16.04 17.37 -13.36
C ARG A 489 15.88 16.46 -14.57
N PHE A 490 15.42 16.97 -15.71
CA PHE A 490 15.02 16.16 -16.85
C PHE A 490 15.64 16.64 -18.15
N ASP A 491 15.98 15.69 -19.01
CA ASP A 491 16.15 15.93 -20.45
C ASP A 491 14.98 15.29 -21.18
N ILE A 492 14.33 16.05 -22.07
CA ILE A 492 13.18 15.63 -22.85
C ILE A 492 13.55 15.66 -24.32
N LEU A 493 13.51 14.48 -24.92
CA LEU A 493 13.73 14.23 -26.33
C LEU A 493 12.36 14.06 -26.99
N TYR A 494 12.12 14.79 -28.07
CA TYR A 494 10.94 14.61 -28.91
C TYR A 494 11.34 14.09 -30.27
N LYS A 495 10.45 13.32 -30.87
CA LYS A 495 10.61 12.82 -32.23
C LYS A 495 10.71 13.95 -33.26
#